data_AF-A0A9P7EMZ8-F1
#
_entry.id   AF-A0A9P7EMZ8-F1
#
_cell.length_a   1.000
_cell.length_b   1.000
_cell.length_c   1.000
_cell.angle_alpha   90.00
_cell.angle_beta   90.00
_cell.angle_gamma   90.00
#
_symmetry.space_group_name_H-M   'P 1'
#
loop_
_entity.id
_entity.type
_entity.pdbx_description
1 polymer ?
#
loop_
_entity_poly.entity_id
_entity_poly.type
_entity_poly.pdbx_seq_one_letter_code
_entity_poly.pdbx_strand_id
1 'polypeptide(L)'
;MKNSFLIVFLFSFAVAVASSLDVQARNPTPSKRYALPILPRQPGPSMVPAKRSLVKRAPAPGPSAAYVAREASPLQRLAALQASPTKRPSARQLAASPHYARAAAPAPSRRAAEDSAAPKRRSLDESAPCPVLSTPGQFPRTFAEWEAIGFECVDFTADLRSCGGCSSLDPIEHDCTKIPHVEGVACVTGECQISSCQPGYSLDSDGHACSPTE
;
A
#
# COMPACT_ATOMS: atom_id res chain seq x y z
N MET A 1 -11.30 -15.98 -56.90
CA MET A 1 -12.46 -15.15 -57.27
C MET A 1 -12.98 -14.56 -55.97
N LYS A 2 -12.38 -13.46 -55.47
CA LYS A 2 -12.76 -12.05 -55.69
C LYS A 2 -14.24 -11.81 -55.32
N ASN A 3 -14.49 -11.31 -54.09
CA ASN A 3 -15.49 -10.27 -53.75
C ASN A 3 -15.83 -10.21 -52.25
N SER A 4 -14.89 -9.84 -51.37
CA SER A 4 -15.21 -9.42 -49.98
C SER A 4 -14.33 -8.24 -49.49
N PHE A 5 -13.96 -7.33 -50.37
CA PHE A 5 -13.12 -6.15 -50.06
C PHE A 5 -13.82 -4.82 -50.36
N LEU A 6 -15.12 -4.72 -50.06
CA LEU A 6 -15.91 -3.52 -50.38
C LEU A 6 -16.90 -3.14 -49.27
N ILE A 7 -16.46 -3.18 -48.01
CA ILE A 7 -17.19 -2.58 -46.86
C ILE A 7 -16.18 -1.87 -45.93
N VAL A 8 -15.29 -1.04 -46.48
CA VAL A 8 -14.30 -0.26 -45.70
C VAL A 8 -14.30 1.25 -46.05
N PHE A 9 -15.15 1.73 -46.98
CA PHE A 9 -15.03 3.11 -47.49
C PHE A 9 -16.31 3.97 -47.46
N LEU A 10 -17.23 3.77 -46.50
CA LEU A 10 -18.42 4.62 -46.37
C LEU A 10 -18.76 5.04 -44.93
N PHE A 11 -17.77 5.43 -44.13
CA PHE A 11 -17.99 6.29 -42.96
C PHE A 11 -16.97 7.43 -42.92
N SER A 12 -16.88 8.15 -44.04
CA SER A 12 -16.41 9.54 -44.08
C SER A 12 -17.63 10.44 -44.28
N PHE A 13 -18.40 10.65 -43.21
CA PHE A 13 -19.26 11.82 -43.11
C PHE A 13 -18.93 12.52 -41.79
N ALA A 14 -18.23 13.63 -41.96
CA ALA A 14 -18.08 14.67 -40.98
C ALA A 14 -19.45 15.16 -40.52
N VAL A 15 -19.68 15.20 -39.21
CA VAL A 15 -20.46 16.28 -38.60
C VAL A 15 -19.75 16.66 -37.30
N ALA A 16 -18.93 17.71 -37.39
CA ALA A 16 -18.55 18.49 -36.24
C ALA A 16 -19.79 19.30 -35.80
N VAL A 17 -20.43 18.90 -34.70
CA VAL A 17 -21.33 19.78 -33.95
C VAL A 17 -20.62 20.14 -32.66
N ALA A 18 -19.89 21.26 -32.68
CA ALA A 18 -19.45 21.92 -31.47
C ALA A 18 -20.67 22.60 -30.85
N SER A 19 -21.38 21.88 -29.99
CA SER A 19 -22.38 22.48 -29.12
C SER A 19 -21.65 23.07 -27.91
N SER A 20 -21.41 24.37 -27.94
CA SER A 20 -21.04 25.16 -26.76
C SER A 20 -22.16 25.05 -25.73
N LEU A 21 -22.01 24.15 -24.76
CA LEU A 21 -22.83 24.15 -23.56
C LEU A 21 -22.33 25.28 -22.66
N ASP A 22 -23.06 26.38 -22.68
CA ASP A 22 -23.04 27.39 -21.62
C ASP A 22 -23.34 26.71 -20.29
N VAL A 23 -22.28 26.33 -19.57
CA VAL A 23 -22.36 25.88 -18.17
C VAL A 23 -22.63 27.13 -17.34
N GLN A 24 -23.91 27.48 -17.26
CA GLN A 24 -24.37 28.54 -16.38
C GLN A 24 -24.20 28.07 -14.93
N ALA A 25 -23.14 28.56 -14.28
CA ALA A 25 -22.86 28.33 -12.87
C ALA A 25 -24.08 28.73 -12.03
N ARG A 26 -24.84 27.73 -11.57
CA ARG A 26 -25.91 27.93 -10.60
C ARG A 26 -25.26 28.24 -9.26
N ASN A 27 -25.47 29.46 -8.76
CA ASN A 27 -25.07 29.84 -7.41
C ASN A 27 -25.56 28.81 -6.38
N PRO A 28 -24.71 28.35 -5.45
CA PRO A 28 -25.12 27.43 -4.41
C PRO A 28 -26.18 28.11 -3.54
N THR A 29 -27.39 27.53 -3.51
CA THR A 29 -28.42 27.94 -2.57
C THR A 29 -27.92 27.74 -1.14
N PRO A 30 -28.09 28.73 -0.24
CA PRO A 30 -27.68 28.61 1.14
C PRO A 30 -28.45 27.44 1.79
N SER A 31 -27.70 26.43 2.22
CA SER A 31 -28.22 25.30 2.99
C SER A 31 -28.92 25.84 4.24
N LYS A 32 -30.24 25.70 4.28
CA LYS A 32 -31.03 25.91 5.49
C LYS A 32 -30.57 24.84 6.49
N ARG A 33 -29.69 25.23 7.41
CA ARG A 33 -29.43 24.47 8.64
C ARG A 33 -30.76 24.33 9.38
N TYR A 34 -31.38 23.17 9.24
CA TYR A 34 -32.43 22.76 10.16
C TYR A 34 -31.75 22.56 11.52
N ALA A 35 -31.98 23.49 12.44
CA ALA A 35 -31.63 23.31 13.83
C ALA A 35 -32.48 22.15 14.36
N LEU A 36 -31.86 20.99 14.55
CA LEU A 36 -32.51 19.87 15.22
C LEU A 36 -32.83 20.28 16.66
N PRO A 37 -34.05 20.01 17.15
CA PRO A 37 -34.40 20.28 18.54
C PRO A 37 -33.47 19.48 19.46
N ILE A 38 -32.83 20.18 20.41
CA ILE A 38 -31.99 19.59 21.44
C ILE A 38 -32.90 18.73 22.31
N LEU A 39 -32.91 17.42 22.08
CA LEU A 39 -33.60 16.47 22.95
C LEU A 39 -32.85 16.40 24.28
N PRO A 40 -33.56 16.48 25.43
CA PRO A 40 -32.95 16.35 26.74
C PRO A 40 -32.32 14.97 26.90
N ARG A 41 -31.07 14.98 27.34
CA ARG A 41 -30.23 13.80 27.59
C ARG A 41 -30.90 12.93 28.65
N GLN A 42 -31.44 11.77 28.24
CA GLN A 42 -31.95 10.76 29.17
C GLN A 42 -30.79 10.24 30.05
N PRO A 43 -30.95 10.17 31.37
CA PRO A 43 -29.95 9.55 32.25
C PRO A 43 -29.91 8.04 31.96
N GLY A 44 -28.75 7.59 31.47
CA GLY A 44 -28.54 6.18 31.17
C GLY A 44 -28.63 5.29 32.41
N PRO A 45 -29.01 4.01 32.26
CA PRO A 45 -29.10 3.08 33.38
C PRO A 45 -27.72 2.84 34.02
N SER A 46 -27.70 2.99 35.35
CA SER A 46 -26.57 2.71 36.22
C SER A 46 -26.11 1.25 36.05
N MET A 47 -24.96 1.07 35.39
CA MET A 47 -24.31 -0.24 35.29
C MET A 47 -23.73 -0.61 36.65
N VAL A 48 -24.41 -1.52 37.35
CA VAL A 48 -23.88 -2.21 38.53
C VAL A 48 -22.70 -3.09 38.09
N PRO A 49 -21.53 -3.02 38.75
CA PRO A 49 -20.39 -3.85 38.39
C PRO A 49 -20.67 -5.32 38.70
N ALA A 50 -20.77 -6.14 37.65
CA ALA A 50 -20.83 -7.59 37.76
C ALA A 50 -19.52 -8.12 38.34
N LYS A 51 -19.62 -8.89 39.44
CA LYS A 51 -18.50 -9.55 40.10
C LYS A 51 -17.81 -10.51 39.12
N ARG A 52 -16.58 -10.17 38.75
CA ARG A 52 -15.69 -10.97 37.89
C ARG A 52 -15.27 -12.23 38.64
N SER A 53 -15.86 -13.38 38.27
CA SER A 53 -15.41 -14.69 38.75
C SER A 53 -13.97 -14.94 38.28
N LEU A 54 -13.08 -15.18 39.25
CA LEU A 54 -11.67 -15.47 39.04
C LEU A 54 -11.51 -16.89 38.49
N VAL A 55 -11.60 -17.05 37.17
CA VAL A 55 -11.25 -18.33 36.52
C VAL A 55 -9.73 -18.50 36.61
N LYS A 56 -9.29 -19.47 37.43
CA LYS A 56 -7.91 -19.98 37.44
C LYS A 56 -7.59 -20.52 36.05
N ARG A 57 -6.82 -19.77 35.25
CA ARG A 57 -6.19 -20.28 34.03
C ARG A 57 -5.08 -21.25 34.42
N ALA A 58 -5.16 -22.47 33.89
CA ALA A 58 -4.05 -23.41 33.93
C ALA A 58 -2.84 -22.83 33.16
N PRO A 59 -1.60 -23.13 33.59
CA PRO A 59 -0.41 -22.72 32.87
C PRO A 59 -0.34 -23.38 31.49
N ALA A 60 0.00 -22.59 30.48
CA ALA A 60 0.18 -23.05 29.11
C ALA A 60 1.35 -24.07 29.04
N PRO A 61 1.24 -25.13 28.22
CA PRO A 61 2.37 -26.00 27.95
C PRO A 61 3.48 -25.20 27.26
N GLY A 62 4.70 -25.31 27.81
CA GLY A 62 5.87 -24.61 27.30
C GLY A 62 6.25 -25.05 25.86
N PRO A 63 7.04 -24.24 25.15
CA PRO A 63 7.48 -24.55 23.80
C PRO A 63 8.40 -25.78 23.81
N SER A 64 8.01 -26.80 23.07
CA SER A 64 8.81 -27.98 22.78
C SER A 64 10.13 -27.57 22.14
N ALA A 65 11.21 -28.06 22.76
CA ALA A 65 12.56 -27.95 22.26
C ALA A 65 12.77 -28.76 20.96
N ALA A 66 13.86 -28.41 20.27
CA ALA A 66 14.52 -29.10 19.16
C ALA A 66 14.03 -28.78 17.74
N TYR A 67 14.42 -27.60 17.23
CA TYR A 67 14.81 -27.49 15.82
C TYR A 67 16.33 -27.66 15.76
N VAL A 68 16.78 -28.87 15.42
CA VAL A 68 18.18 -29.17 15.13
C VAL A 68 18.49 -28.59 13.76
N ALA A 69 19.30 -27.53 13.73
CA ALA A 69 19.88 -27.03 12.50
C ALA A 69 20.78 -28.13 11.90
N ARG A 70 20.47 -28.59 10.68
CA ARG A 70 21.39 -29.41 9.90
C ARG A 70 22.52 -28.50 9.40
N GLU A 71 23.72 -28.72 9.93
CA GLU A 71 24.96 -28.17 9.39
C GLU A 71 25.14 -28.62 7.93
N ALA A 72 25.45 -27.67 7.05
CA ALA A 72 25.93 -27.95 5.71
C ALA A 72 27.44 -28.25 5.77
N SER A 73 27.84 -29.40 5.25
CA SER A 73 29.23 -29.89 5.17
C SER A 73 30.21 -28.86 4.57
N PRO A 74 31.39 -28.65 5.19
CA PRO A 74 32.43 -27.78 4.65
C PRO A 74 33.40 -28.57 3.78
N LEU A 75 33.08 -28.79 2.49
CA LEU A 75 34.05 -29.44 1.59
C LEU A 75 33.96 -29.07 0.09
N GLN A 76 33.51 -27.87 -0.26
CA GLN A 76 33.47 -27.44 -1.68
C GLN A 76 33.80 -25.95 -1.92
N ARG A 77 34.73 -25.38 -1.14
CA ARG A 77 35.25 -24.01 -1.37
C ARG A 77 36.75 -23.95 -1.70
N LEU A 78 37.24 -24.97 -2.41
CA LEU A 78 38.63 -25.09 -2.85
C LEU A 78 38.69 -25.42 -4.35
N ALA A 79 38.15 -24.54 -5.20
CA ALA A 79 38.50 -24.49 -6.62
C ALA A 79 37.87 -23.24 -7.27
N ALA A 80 38.60 -22.11 -7.25
CA ALA A 80 38.58 -21.10 -8.32
C ALA A 80 39.26 -19.79 -7.86
N LEU A 81 40.57 -19.82 -7.62
CA LEU A 81 41.44 -18.66 -7.84
C LEU A 81 42.82 -19.19 -8.22
N GLN A 82 42.96 -19.61 -9.47
CA GLN A 82 44.27 -19.80 -10.07
C GLN A 82 44.80 -18.45 -10.56
N ALA A 83 46.05 -18.21 -10.19
CA ALA A 83 46.81 -16.99 -10.37
C ALA A 83 47.26 -16.75 -11.82
N SER A 84 47.62 -15.50 -12.11
CA SER A 84 48.66 -15.15 -13.07
C SER A 84 49.26 -13.77 -12.76
N PRO A 85 50.51 -13.48 -13.19
CA PRO A 85 51.52 -12.89 -12.30
C PRO A 85 52.08 -11.51 -12.73
N THR A 86 52.71 -10.87 -11.73
CA THR A 86 53.89 -9.97 -11.77
C THR A 86 53.95 -8.80 -12.75
N LYS A 87 54.11 -7.59 -12.18
CA LYS A 87 55.31 -6.76 -12.37
C LYS A 87 55.46 -5.67 -11.30
N ARG A 88 56.54 -5.79 -10.53
CA ARG A 88 57.13 -4.82 -9.60
C ARG A 88 58.00 -3.85 -10.41
N PRO A 89 58.01 -2.55 -10.09
CA PRO A 89 59.18 -1.92 -9.44
C PRO A 89 58.69 -0.90 -8.40
N SER A 90 59.49 -0.23 -7.58
CA SER A 90 60.84 -0.33 -7.05
C SER A 90 60.84 0.65 -5.88
N ALA A 91 61.58 0.34 -4.83
CA ALA A 91 61.64 1.11 -3.60
C ALA A 91 62.36 2.46 -3.78
N ARG A 92 61.85 3.48 -3.07
CA ARG A 92 62.51 4.68 -2.50
C ARG A 92 61.36 5.47 -1.85
N GLN A 93 61.42 6.02 -0.65
CA GLN A 93 62.52 6.30 0.25
C GLN A 93 61.89 6.56 1.63
N LEU A 94 62.54 6.04 2.68
CA LEU A 94 62.32 6.47 4.06
C LEU A 94 62.64 7.97 4.19
N ALA A 95 61.71 8.72 4.79
CA ALA A 95 62.03 9.93 5.52
C ALA A 95 61.09 10.01 6.73
N ALA A 96 61.67 9.74 7.89
CA ALA A 96 61.08 10.01 9.18
C ALA A 96 61.04 11.53 9.42
N SER A 97 59.93 12.03 9.97
CA SER A 97 60.04 13.07 10.99
C SER A 97 58.83 13.14 11.91
N PRO A 98 59.06 13.57 13.16
CA PRO A 98 58.17 13.35 14.29
C PRO A 98 57.36 14.62 14.59
N HIS A 99 56.04 14.51 14.53
CA HIS A 99 55.18 15.45 15.25
C HIS A 99 54.07 14.66 15.94
N TYR A 100 54.31 14.35 17.21
CA TYR A 100 53.25 14.11 18.19
C TYR A 100 52.44 15.41 18.33
N ALA A 101 51.55 15.66 17.38
CA ALA A 101 50.45 16.58 17.58
C ALA A 101 49.36 15.81 18.32
N ARG A 102 49.23 16.14 19.60
CA ARG A 102 48.19 15.72 20.54
C ARG A 102 46.82 15.83 19.84
N ALA A 103 46.28 14.71 19.38
CA ALA A 103 44.93 14.67 18.82
C ALA A 103 43.96 15.01 19.95
N ALA A 104 43.37 16.20 19.87
CA ALA A 104 42.26 16.57 20.71
C ALA A 104 41.14 15.54 20.51
N ALA A 105 40.56 15.07 21.61
CA ALA A 105 39.42 14.16 21.59
C ALA A 105 38.33 14.73 20.67
N PRO A 106 37.68 13.91 19.82
CA PRO A 106 36.57 14.38 19.00
C PRO A 106 35.47 14.89 19.95
N ALA A 107 35.07 16.13 19.75
CA ALA A 107 33.95 16.74 20.47
C ALA A 107 32.71 15.83 20.34
N PRO A 108 31.88 15.70 21.39
CA PRO A 108 30.65 14.94 21.29
C PRO A 108 29.79 15.55 20.18
N SER A 109 29.48 14.72 19.18
CA SER A 109 28.56 15.02 18.09
C SER A 109 27.30 15.64 18.69
N ARG A 110 27.11 16.95 18.43
CA ARG A 110 25.80 17.57 18.56
C ARG A 110 24.94 16.89 17.51
N ARG A 111 24.29 15.77 17.88
CA ARG A 111 23.08 15.33 17.19
C ARG A 111 22.17 16.54 17.23
N ALA A 112 22.01 17.21 16.09
CA ALA A 112 20.91 18.12 15.90
C ALA A 112 19.69 17.36 16.38
N ALA A 113 18.93 17.96 17.30
CA ALA A 113 17.62 17.46 17.62
C ALA A 113 16.89 17.43 16.28
N GLU A 114 16.78 16.25 15.68
CA GLU A 114 15.84 16.02 14.61
C GLU A 114 14.51 16.46 15.19
N ASP A 115 14.01 17.55 14.62
CA ASP A 115 12.70 18.08 14.91
C ASP A 115 11.77 16.88 15.03
N SER A 116 11.28 16.66 16.24
CA SER A 116 10.23 15.70 16.50
C SER A 116 9.00 16.22 15.78
N ALA A 117 8.96 16.00 14.47
CA ALA A 117 7.83 16.27 13.62
C ALA A 117 6.72 15.41 14.20
N ALA A 118 5.90 16.04 15.04
CA ALA A 118 4.68 15.44 15.54
C ALA A 118 4.01 14.77 14.35
N PRO A 119 3.61 13.49 14.45
CA PRO A 119 3.02 12.77 13.33
C PRO A 119 1.91 13.65 12.78
N LYS A 120 2.13 14.16 11.56
CA LYS A 120 1.20 15.07 10.89
C LYS A 120 -0.09 14.28 10.84
N ARG A 121 -1.06 14.64 11.68
CA ARG A 121 -2.36 13.99 11.68
C ARG A 121 -2.84 14.12 10.25
N ARG A 122 -2.95 12.99 9.54
CA ARG A 122 -3.54 12.98 8.20
C ARG A 122 -4.88 13.67 8.36
N SER A 123 -5.13 14.68 7.52
CA SER A 123 -6.42 15.35 7.57
C SER A 123 -7.49 14.27 7.38
N LEU A 124 -8.54 14.30 8.19
CA LEU A 124 -9.69 13.41 8.01
C LEU A 124 -10.34 13.60 6.63
N ASP A 125 -10.01 14.68 5.92
CA ASP A 125 -10.51 14.98 4.57
C ASP A 125 -9.99 14.00 3.50
N GLU A 126 -8.92 13.25 3.76
CA GLU A 126 -8.25 12.41 2.75
C GLU A 126 -8.65 10.92 2.86
N SER A 127 -9.37 10.55 3.92
CA SER A 127 -9.87 9.18 4.12
C SER A 127 -11.37 9.11 3.85
N ALA A 128 -11.77 8.14 3.04
CA ALA A 128 -13.17 7.89 2.70
C ALA A 128 -13.73 6.73 3.55
N PRO A 129 -15.00 6.81 3.97
CA PRO A 129 -15.65 5.71 4.69
C PRO A 129 -16.05 4.60 3.71
N CYS A 130 -15.62 3.37 4.00
CA CYS A 130 -16.05 2.16 3.31
C CYS A 130 -16.88 1.27 4.23
N PRO A 131 -17.98 0.67 3.73
CA PRO A 131 -18.76 -0.25 4.53
C PRO A 131 -17.97 -1.55 4.75
N VAL A 132 -18.04 -2.06 5.98
CA VAL A 132 -17.45 -3.35 6.34
C VAL A 132 -18.47 -4.44 6.02
N LEU A 133 -18.42 -4.95 4.79
CA LEU A 133 -19.29 -6.04 4.34
C LEU A 133 -18.66 -7.40 4.63
N SER A 134 -19.44 -8.34 5.16
CA SER A 134 -18.99 -9.71 5.40
C SER A 134 -18.75 -10.50 4.10
N THR A 135 -19.48 -10.14 3.04
CA THR A 135 -19.40 -10.76 1.72
C THR A 135 -19.26 -9.66 0.67
N PRO A 136 -18.21 -9.67 -0.17
CA PRO A 136 -18.06 -8.67 -1.23
C PRO A 136 -19.26 -8.66 -2.19
N GLY A 137 -19.70 -7.47 -2.60
CA GLY A 137 -20.81 -7.29 -3.55
C GLY A 137 -22.22 -7.61 -3.01
N GLN A 138 -22.36 -8.03 -1.75
CA GLN A 138 -23.68 -8.11 -1.10
C GLN A 138 -24.05 -6.77 -0.48
N PHE A 139 -24.93 -6.06 -1.18
CA PHE A 139 -25.42 -4.77 -0.70
C PHE A 139 -26.59 -4.95 0.27
N PRO A 140 -26.59 -4.18 1.38
CA PRO A 140 -27.74 -4.07 2.25
C PRO A 140 -28.93 -3.52 1.47
N ARG A 141 -30.08 -4.18 1.61
CA ARG A 141 -31.30 -3.85 0.86
C ARG A 141 -32.17 -2.84 1.59
N THR A 142 -31.97 -2.70 2.90
CA THR A 142 -32.74 -1.79 3.73
C THR A 142 -31.85 -0.79 4.44
N PHE A 143 -32.42 0.37 4.75
CA PHE A 143 -31.71 1.40 5.52
C PHE A 143 -31.29 0.90 6.91
N ALA A 144 -32.12 0.07 7.57
CA ALA A 144 -31.80 -0.50 8.87
C ALA A 144 -30.57 -1.43 8.82
N GLU A 145 -30.39 -2.17 7.71
CA GLU A 145 -29.18 -2.97 7.51
C GLU A 145 -27.94 -2.08 7.31
N TRP A 146 -28.07 -0.97 6.56
CA TRP A 146 -26.98 0.01 6.41
C TRP A 146 -26.58 0.64 7.74
N GLU A 147 -27.53 0.92 8.63
CA GLU A 147 -27.27 1.46 9.97
C GLU A 147 -26.59 0.43 10.89
N ALA A 148 -26.86 -0.86 10.68
CA ALA A 148 -26.24 -1.95 11.43
C ALA A 148 -24.81 -2.28 10.97
N ILE A 149 -24.40 -1.80 9.79
CA ILE A 149 -23.08 -2.07 9.22
C ILE A 149 -22.08 -1.01 9.68
N GLY A 150 -20.91 -1.48 10.10
CA GLY A 150 -19.79 -0.63 10.44
C GLY A 150 -19.14 -0.02 9.20
N PHE A 151 -18.48 1.11 9.38
CA PHE A 151 -17.64 1.73 8.35
C PHE A 151 -16.20 1.79 8.84
N GLU A 152 -15.27 1.56 7.92
CA GLU A 152 -13.85 1.82 8.14
C GLU A 152 -13.40 2.98 7.27
N CYS A 153 -12.50 3.82 7.79
CA CYS A 153 -11.90 4.88 7.01
C CYS A 153 -10.68 4.33 6.28
N VAL A 154 -10.68 4.45 4.96
CA VAL A 154 -9.59 4.01 4.09
C VAL A 154 -9.09 5.17 3.24
N ASP A 155 -7.82 5.12 2.88
CA ASP A 155 -7.18 6.09 2.01
C ASP A 155 -7.15 5.53 0.58
N PHE A 156 -8.07 5.98 -0.26
CA PHE A 156 -8.18 5.48 -1.64
C PHE A 156 -6.94 5.76 -2.49
N THR A 157 -6.06 6.67 -2.07
CA THR A 157 -4.91 7.05 -2.88
C THR A 157 -3.68 6.17 -2.63
N ALA A 158 -3.67 5.45 -1.51
CA ALA A 158 -2.48 4.74 -1.03
C ALA A 158 -2.77 3.34 -0.45
N ASP A 159 -4.03 3.01 -0.13
CA ASP A 159 -4.38 1.70 0.41
C ASP A 159 -4.45 0.65 -0.70
N LEU A 160 -3.59 -0.36 -0.61
CA LEU A 160 -3.53 -1.47 -1.55
C LEU A 160 -4.81 -2.30 -1.63
N ARG A 161 -5.59 -2.36 -0.54
CA ARG A 161 -6.82 -3.16 -0.46
C ARG A 161 -8.07 -2.32 -0.68
N SER A 162 -7.95 -1.05 -0.98
CA SER A 162 -9.08 -0.16 -1.28
C SER A 162 -8.59 0.95 -2.20
N CYS A 163 -7.86 0.58 -3.25
CA CYS A 163 -7.25 1.54 -4.15
C CYS A 163 -8.30 2.09 -5.11
N GLY A 164 -8.47 3.41 -5.12
CA GLY A 164 -9.48 4.09 -5.92
C GLY A 164 -10.94 3.89 -5.47
N GLY A 165 -11.19 3.03 -4.47
CA GLY A 165 -12.55 2.73 -4.01
C GLY A 165 -12.62 1.64 -2.95
N CYS A 166 -13.84 1.27 -2.55
CA CYS A 166 -14.07 0.28 -1.51
C CYS A 166 -14.02 -1.15 -2.06
N SER A 167 -13.03 -1.96 -1.64
CA SER A 167 -12.96 -3.38 -2.03
C SER A 167 -14.09 -4.24 -1.47
N SER A 168 -14.77 -3.78 -0.43
CA SER A 168 -15.99 -4.44 0.06
C SER A 168 -17.10 -4.41 -0.99
N LEU A 169 -17.11 -3.41 -1.86
CA LEU A 169 -18.08 -3.28 -2.95
C LEU A 169 -17.62 -4.03 -4.21
N ASP A 170 -16.39 -3.76 -4.65
CA ASP A 170 -15.75 -4.44 -5.76
C ASP A 170 -14.29 -4.80 -5.43
N PRO A 171 -14.03 -6.05 -5.00
CA PRO A 171 -12.69 -6.47 -4.65
C PRO A 171 -11.81 -6.72 -5.87
N ILE A 172 -12.39 -6.91 -7.06
CA ILE A 172 -11.59 -7.19 -8.27
C ILE A 172 -10.97 -5.88 -8.75
N GLU A 173 -11.73 -4.79 -8.70
CA GLU A 173 -11.27 -3.48 -9.14
C GLU A 173 -10.40 -2.77 -8.11
N HIS A 174 -10.77 -2.83 -6.82
CA HIS A 174 -10.15 -1.98 -5.79
C HIS A 174 -9.17 -2.68 -4.85
N ASP A 175 -9.07 -4.02 -4.87
CA ASP A 175 -8.03 -4.74 -4.13
C ASP A 175 -6.90 -5.15 -5.07
N CYS A 176 -5.87 -4.31 -5.15
CA CYS A 176 -4.70 -4.55 -6.00
C CYS A 176 -3.97 -5.85 -5.65
N THR A 177 -4.19 -6.42 -4.45
CA THR A 177 -3.59 -7.70 -4.05
C THR A 177 -4.28 -8.92 -4.67
N LYS A 178 -5.42 -8.72 -5.34
CA LYS A 178 -6.17 -9.77 -6.06
C LYS A 178 -5.72 -9.96 -7.50
N ILE A 179 -4.85 -9.08 -8.01
CA ILE A 179 -4.34 -9.18 -9.38
C ILE A 179 -3.48 -10.45 -9.48
N PRO A 180 -3.79 -11.37 -10.42
CA PRO A 180 -3.10 -12.65 -10.52
C PRO A 180 -1.67 -12.48 -11.04
N HIS A 181 -0.76 -13.34 -10.57
CA HIS A 181 0.63 -13.45 -11.03
C HIS A 181 1.50 -12.19 -10.84
N VAL A 182 1.02 -11.24 -10.05
CA VAL A 182 1.80 -10.07 -9.64
C VAL A 182 2.73 -10.43 -8.49
N GLU A 183 3.95 -9.89 -8.53
CA GLU A 183 4.92 -9.97 -7.44
C GLU A 183 5.02 -8.62 -6.70
N GLY A 184 5.02 -7.52 -7.45
CA GLY A 184 5.08 -6.16 -6.93
C GLY A 184 3.92 -5.31 -7.44
N VAL A 185 3.17 -4.71 -6.51
CA VAL A 185 2.08 -3.78 -6.81
C VAL A 185 2.01 -2.68 -5.76
N ALA A 186 1.60 -1.50 -6.18
CA ALA A 186 1.33 -0.37 -5.32
C ALA A 186 0.02 0.31 -5.71
N CYS A 187 -0.65 0.92 -4.73
CA CYS A 187 -1.70 1.89 -5.00
C CYS A 187 -1.04 3.26 -5.16
N VAL A 188 -1.20 3.88 -6.33
CA VAL A 188 -0.63 5.20 -6.62
C VAL A 188 -1.75 6.07 -7.14
N THR A 189 -2.08 7.14 -6.41
CA THR A 189 -3.12 8.11 -6.79
C THR A 189 -4.48 7.50 -7.09
N GLY A 190 -4.80 6.37 -6.44
CA GLY A 190 -6.06 5.65 -6.64
C GLY A 190 -6.07 4.62 -7.76
N GLU A 191 -4.91 4.31 -8.34
CA GLU A 191 -4.78 3.29 -9.37
C GLU A 191 -3.79 2.19 -8.94
N CYS A 192 -4.13 0.94 -9.25
CA CYS A 192 -3.24 -0.19 -9.07
C CYS A 192 -2.13 -0.15 -10.11
N GLN A 193 -0.89 0.10 -9.68
CA GLN A 193 0.30 0.05 -10.53
C GLN A 193 1.12 -1.20 -10.22
N ILE A 194 1.27 -2.06 -11.23
CA ILE A 194 2.09 -3.26 -11.16
C ILE A 194 3.55 -2.87 -11.41
N SER A 195 4.43 -3.14 -10.46
CA SER A 195 5.87 -2.90 -10.59
C SER A 195 6.64 -4.13 -11.06
N SER A 196 6.17 -5.34 -10.75
CA SER A 196 6.77 -6.59 -11.23
C SER A 196 5.79 -7.76 -11.26
N CYS A 197 5.99 -8.65 -12.23
CA CYS A 197 5.29 -9.92 -12.36
C CYS A 197 6.13 -11.08 -11.83
N GLN A 198 5.47 -12.16 -11.39
CA GLN A 198 6.14 -13.39 -10.98
C GLN A 198 6.94 -14.02 -12.14
N PRO A 199 7.97 -14.83 -11.84
CA PRO A 199 8.75 -15.53 -12.88
C PRO A 199 7.86 -16.34 -13.84
N GLY A 200 8.10 -16.18 -15.15
CA GLY A 200 7.28 -16.79 -16.21
C GLY A 200 6.08 -15.95 -16.65
N TYR A 201 5.92 -14.75 -16.09
CA TYR A 201 4.91 -13.77 -16.48
C TYR A 201 5.56 -12.43 -16.81
N SER A 202 4.98 -11.72 -17.76
CA SER A 202 5.34 -10.36 -18.17
C SER A 202 4.17 -9.42 -18.00
N LEU A 203 4.47 -8.14 -17.80
CA LEU A 203 3.45 -7.10 -17.75
C LEU A 203 2.75 -7.02 -19.11
N ASP A 204 1.42 -7.01 -19.09
CA ASP A 204 0.61 -6.86 -20.29
C ASP A 204 0.78 -5.45 -20.91
N SER A 205 0.39 -5.30 -22.17
CA SER A 205 0.46 -4.04 -22.91
C SER A 205 -0.25 -2.88 -22.24
N ASP A 206 -1.34 -3.17 -21.51
CA ASP A 206 -2.12 -2.18 -20.77
C ASP A 206 -1.54 -1.89 -19.38
N GLY A 207 -0.53 -2.63 -18.91
CA GLY A 207 0.10 -2.37 -17.60
C GLY A 207 -0.74 -2.76 -16.37
N HIS A 208 -1.91 -3.35 -16.56
CA HIS A 208 -2.86 -3.68 -15.49
C HIS A 208 -2.95 -5.18 -15.15
N ALA A 209 -2.22 -6.03 -15.88
CA ALA A 209 -2.19 -7.47 -15.65
C ALA A 209 -0.82 -8.07 -15.95
N CYS A 210 -0.57 -9.27 -15.41
CA CYS A 210 0.58 -10.08 -15.74
C CYS A 210 0.13 -11.28 -16.58
N SER A 211 0.65 -11.41 -17.80
CA SER A 211 0.36 -12.50 -18.74
C SER A 211 1.56 -13.45 -18.87
N PRO A 212 1.36 -14.75 -19.14
CA PRO A 212 2.48 -15.68 -19.34
C PRO A 212 3.42 -15.20 -20.45
N THR A 213 4.73 -15.28 -20.21
CA THR A 213 5.74 -15.03 -21.25
C THR A 213 5.76 -16.21 -22.23
N GLU A 214 5.42 -15.96 -23.50
CA GLU A 214 5.58 -16.95 -24.59
C GLU A 214 7.05 -17.19 -24.94
#